data_AF-A0A2U9CNU0-F1
#
_entry.id   AF-A0A2U9CNU0-F1
#
_cell.length_a   1.000
_cell.length_b   1.000
_cell.length_c   1.000
_cell.angle_alpha   90.00
_cell.angle_beta   90.00
_cell.angle_gamma   90.00
#
_symmetry.space_group_name_H-M   'P 1'
#
loop_
_entity.id
_entity.type
_entity.pdbx_description
1 polymer ?
#
loop_
_entity_poly.entity_id
_entity_poly.type
_entity_poly.pdbx_seq_one_letter_code
_entity_poly.pdbx_strand_id
1 'polypeptide(L)'
;MSAFMDLNLRFTTERRDLRTLVRTAAQLGFSTVAINYVFEPSSKKKQEIPTPTPINELIDQLPVVQGRSRPIRVLNRLTVVMSDSSHFRPNAAEYRRFDLLAVQPTTEKLFHASCLLYDVDIICILVTEKLPFFFKRAPVNGAADRGVAFEVSYSAAIRDSTMRRYTIANAVSLMESCKGKNVILSSAGERALELRGPYDVTNLGLLFGLSDKDAKEAVSSTCRSVLLHAETRRTASGIIYTTKNCSDQQEAPECEH
;
A
#
# COMPACT_ATOMS: atom_id res chain seq x y z
N MET A 1 -4.24 -13.91 16.05
CA MET A 1 -4.22 -12.45 16.24
C MET A 1 -3.94 -11.80 14.88
N SER A 2 -4.80 -10.89 14.42
CA SER A 2 -4.62 -10.26 13.11
C SER A 2 -3.31 -9.47 13.06
N ALA A 3 -2.69 -9.41 11.89
CA ALA A 3 -1.38 -8.79 11.71
C ALA A 3 -1.57 -7.34 11.25
N PHE A 4 -0.82 -6.40 11.83
CA PHE A 4 -0.86 -4.99 11.41
C PHE A 4 0.07 -4.77 10.22
N MET A 5 -0.35 -3.94 9.29
CA MET A 5 0.38 -3.70 8.04
C MET A 5 0.38 -2.21 7.69
N ASP A 6 1.49 -1.72 7.15
CA ASP A 6 1.55 -0.40 6.52
C ASP A 6 1.92 -0.56 5.04
N LEU A 7 0.97 -0.29 4.15
CA LEU A 7 1.11 -0.56 2.72
C LEU A 7 1.68 0.65 1.93
N ASN A 8 2.18 1.70 2.59
CA ASN A 8 2.75 2.86 1.89
C ASN A 8 3.92 3.49 2.62
N LEU A 9 5.12 2.94 2.42
CA LEU A 9 6.37 3.59 2.82
C LEU A 9 7.03 4.16 1.57
N ARG A 10 7.36 5.45 1.53
CA ARG A 10 7.95 6.04 0.32
C ARG A 10 9.33 5.47 0.05
N PHE A 11 9.59 5.06 -1.20
CA PHE A 11 10.91 4.65 -1.61
C PHE A 11 11.87 5.86 -1.61
N THR A 12 13.05 5.65 -1.03
CA THR A 12 14.15 6.62 -1.02
C THR A 12 15.39 5.94 -1.59
N THR A 13 16.19 6.68 -2.37
CA THR A 13 17.46 6.18 -2.93
C THR A 13 18.51 5.89 -1.86
N GLU A 14 18.44 6.60 -0.73
CA GLU A 14 19.32 6.41 0.41
C GLU A 14 18.94 5.15 1.22
N ARG A 15 19.77 4.11 1.11
CA ARG A 15 19.56 2.83 1.81
C ARG A 15 19.51 2.96 3.34
N ARG A 16 20.23 3.93 3.91
CA ARG A 16 20.28 4.15 5.36
C ARG A 16 18.91 4.57 5.92
N ASP A 17 18.26 5.51 5.23
CA ASP A 17 16.96 6.02 5.63
C ASP A 17 15.89 4.94 5.50
N LEU A 18 15.90 4.22 4.37
CA LEU A 18 14.97 3.11 4.15
C LEU A 18 15.12 2.00 5.19
N ARG A 19 16.36 1.62 5.54
CA ARG A 19 16.64 0.64 6.61
C ARG A 19 16.14 1.13 7.96
N THR A 20 16.34 2.41 8.27
CA THR A 20 15.87 3.03 9.51
C THR A 20 14.35 3.01 9.56
N LEU A 21 13.68 3.36 8.47
CA LEU A 21 12.24 3.41 8.34
C LEU A 21 11.61 2.01 8.52
N VAL A 22 12.15 0.99 7.86
CA VAL A 22 11.69 -0.41 8.02
C VAL A 22 11.95 -0.93 9.44
N ARG A 23 13.09 -0.59 10.05
CA ARG A 23 13.39 -0.94 11.44
C ARG A 23 12.41 -0.30 12.41
N THR A 24 12.10 0.98 12.24
CA THR A 24 11.12 1.68 13.07
C THR A 24 9.72 1.07 12.89
N ALA A 25 9.32 0.71 11.67
CA ALA A 25 8.05 0.02 11.46
C ALA A 25 7.99 -1.34 12.19
N ALA A 26 9.07 -2.12 12.18
CA ALA A 26 9.17 -3.38 12.92
C ALA A 26 9.09 -3.17 14.44
N GLN A 27 9.74 -2.12 14.97
CA GLN A 27 9.68 -1.75 16.39
C GLN A 27 8.27 -1.30 16.81
N LEU A 28 7.56 -0.58 15.94
CA LEU A 28 6.16 -0.18 16.19
C LEU A 28 5.17 -1.37 16.16
N GLY A 29 5.60 -2.54 15.67
CA GLY A 29 4.79 -3.76 15.64
C GLY A 29 4.13 -4.04 14.29
N PHE A 30 4.54 -3.38 13.20
CA PHE A 30 4.07 -3.72 11.86
C PHE A 30 4.70 -5.03 11.39
N SER A 31 3.85 -5.94 10.95
CA SER A 31 4.26 -7.27 10.48
C SER A 31 4.61 -7.33 9.00
N THR A 32 4.00 -6.44 8.22
CA THR A 32 4.19 -6.34 6.78
C THR A 32 4.23 -4.88 6.40
N VAL A 33 5.18 -4.51 5.55
CA VAL A 33 5.30 -3.16 5.01
C VAL A 33 5.46 -3.20 3.49
N ALA A 34 4.96 -2.20 2.79
CA ALA A 34 5.17 -2.07 1.36
C ALA A 34 5.95 -0.79 1.01
N ILE A 35 7.03 -0.97 0.26
CA ILE A 35 7.86 0.10 -0.29
C ILE A 35 7.18 0.58 -1.58
N ASN A 36 6.76 1.84 -1.56
CA ASN A 36 5.99 2.46 -2.62
C ASN A 36 6.89 3.26 -3.58
N TYR A 37 6.92 2.82 -4.83
CA TYR A 37 7.50 3.52 -5.96
C TYR A 37 6.41 4.36 -6.62
N VAL A 38 6.61 5.68 -6.67
CA VAL A 38 5.63 6.58 -7.30
C VAL A 38 6.08 6.93 -8.71
N PHE A 39 5.20 6.68 -9.66
CA PHE A 39 5.42 6.95 -11.07
C PHE A 39 4.44 8.03 -11.53
N GLU A 40 4.98 9.16 -11.98
CA GLU A 40 4.22 10.31 -12.46
C GLU A 40 4.50 10.50 -13.96
N PRO A 41 3.63 9.98 -14.85
CA PRO A 41 3.84 10.12 -16.27
C PRO A 41 3.77 11.59 -16.67
N SER A 42 4.84 12.07 -17.29
CA SER A 42 4.93 13.43 -17.81
C SER A 42 4.94 13.40 -19.33
N SER A 43 4.17 14.29 -19.96
CA SER A 43 4.12 14.42 -21.42
C SER A 43 5.45 14.86 -22.05
N LYS A 44 6.41 15.35 -21.25
CA LYS A 44 7.67 15.95 -21.74
C LYS A 44 8.82 14.96 -21.92
N LYS A 45 8.78 13.78 -21.29
CA LYS A 45 9.81 12.73 -21.42
C LYS A 45 9.15 11.36 -21.36
N LYS A 46 9.56 10.42 -22.22
CA LYS A 46 9.25 9.00 -22.04
C LYS A 46 9.94 8.55 -20.74
N GLN A 47 9.20 8.57 -19.64
CA GLN A 47 9.63 7.99 -18.39
C GLN A 47 9.23 6.52 -18.38
N GLU A 48 10.18 5.66 -18.06
CA GLU A 48 9.91 4.24 -17.91
C GLU A 48 9.40 3.96 -16.49
N ILE A 49 8.54 2.94 -16.37
CA ILE A 49 8.09 2.48 -15.06
C ILE A 49 9.32 1.98 -14.29
N PRO A 50 9.53 2.39 -13.04
CA PRO A 50 10.67 1.95 -12.26
C PRO A 50 10.67 0.43 -12.10
N THR A 51 11.85 -0.16 -12.05
CA THR A 51 12.00 -1.56 -11.70
C THR A 51 12.18 -1.69 -10.19
N PRO A 52 11.36 -2.51 -9.50
CA PRO A 52 11.50 -2.67 -8.06
C PRO A 52 12.87 -3.29 -7.75
N THR A 53 13.54 -2.74 -6.76
CA THR A 53 14.84 -3.26 -6.31
C THR A 53 14.58 -4.54 -5.50
N PRO A 54 15.36 -5.61 -5.69
CA PRO A 54 15.25 -6.80 -4.87
C PRO A 54 15.44 -6.46 -3.39
N ILE A 55 14.58 -6.99 -2.52
CA ILE A 55 14.59 -6.66 -1.08
C ILE A 55 15.94 -7.00 -0.45
N ASN A 56 16.56 -8.10 -0.88
CA ASN A 56 17.87 -8.55 -0.41
C ASN A 56 18.99 -7.52 -0.70
N GLU A 57 18.86 -6.70 -1.74
CA GLU A 57 19.83 -5.64 -2.06
C GLU A 57 19.58 -4.36 -1.25
N LEU A 58 18.33 -4.14 -0.83
CA LEU A 58 17.94 -2.99 -0.02
C LEU A 58 18.30 -3.20 1.45
N ILE A 59 18.01 -4.39 1.97
CA ILE A 59 18.12 -4.72 3.40
C ILE A 59 18.73 -6.11 3.55
N ASP A 60 19.99 -6.17 4.00
CA ASP A 60 20.76 -7.41 4.13
C ASP A 60 20.11 -8.36 5.16
N GLN A 61 19.59 -7.81 6.27
CA GLN A 61 18.90 -8.55 7.31
C GLN A 61 17.63 -7.81 7.75
N LEU A 62 16.49 -8.47 7.59
CA LEU A 62 15.20 -7.92 7.98
C LEU A 62 15.03 -7.95 9.50
N PRO A 63 14.62 -6.83 10.13
CA PRO A 63 14.44 -6.75 11.57
C PRO A 63 13.29 -7.65 12.03
N VAL A 64 13.45 -8.23 13.22
CA VAL A 64 12.38 -8.97 13.91
C VAL A 64 11.35 -7.99 14.44
N VAL A 65 10.08 -8.30 14.21
CA VAL A 65 8.96 -7.45 14.62
C VAL A 65 8.77 -7.50 16.13
N GLN A 66 8.63 -6.35 16.78
CA GLN A 66 8.40 -6.29 18.22
C GLN A 66 7.12 -7.04 18.60
N GLY A 67 7.21 -7.91 19.61
CA GLY A 67 6.10 -8.77 20.04
C GLY A 67 5.85 -9.99 19.16
N ARG A 68 6.73 -10.28 18.18
CA ARG A 68 6.68 -11.49 17.36
C ARG A 68 8.08 -12.10 17.19
N SER A 69 8.13 -13.37 16.82
CA SER A 69 9.38 -14.12 16.57
C SER A 69 9.75 -14.21 15.09
N ARG A 70 9.11 -13.41 14.23
CA ARG A 70 9.31 -13.45 12.77
C ARG A 70 9.85 -12.11 12.25
N PRO A 71 10.70 -12.14 11.20
CA PRO A 71 11.13 -10.93 10.53
C PRO A 71 9.95 -10.24 9.85
N ILE A 72 10.08 -8.92 9.68
CA ILE A 72 9.11 -8.12 8.93
C ILE A 72 9.05 -8.55 7.46
N ARG A 73 7.85 -8.69 6.90
CA ARG A 73 7.66 -8.94 5.46
C ARG A 73 7.69 -7.60 4.72
N VAL A 74 8.58 -7.46 3.73
CA VAL A 74 8.65 -6.28 2.88
C VAL A 74 8.06 -6.62 1.51
N LEU A 75 7.28 -5.72 0.93
CA LEU A 75 6.64 -5.84 -0.38
C LEU A 75 7.02 -4.66 -1.25
N ASN A 76 6.98 -4.86 -2.57
CA ASN A 76 7.16 -3.80 -3.54
C ASN A 76 5.80 -3.34 -4.08
N ARG A 77 5.53 -2.05 -3.99
CA ARG A 77 4.29 -1.42 -4.45
C ARG A 77 4.61 -0.37 -5.51
N LEU A 78 3.78 -0.30 -6.56
CA LEU A 78 3.80 0.79 -7.53
C LEU A 78 2.54 1.66 -7.33
N THR A 79 2.70 2.97 -7.28
CA THR A 79 1.60 3.94 -7.38
C THR A 79 1.74 4.75 -8.65
N VAL A 80 0.75 4.68 -9.54
CA VAL A 80 0.71 5.48 -10.77
C VAL A 80 -0.15 6.72 -10.55
N VAL A 81 0.44 7.91 -10.67
CA VAL A 81 -0.31 9.17 -10.59
C VAL A 81 -0.95 9.46 -11.94
N MET A 82 -2.27 9.59 -11.95
CA MET A 82 -3.05 9.69 -13.17
C MET A 82 -3.63 11.09 -13.34
N SER A 83 -3.10 11.81 -14.32
CA SER A 83 -3.65 13.07 -14.82
C SER A 83 -4.39 12.91 -16.14
N ASP A 84 -4.09 11.85 -16.89
CA ASP A 84 -4.78 11.46 -18.11
C ASP A 84 -5.10 9.96 -18.09
N SER A 85 -6.10 9.52 -18.84
CA SER A 85 -6.45 8.10 -18.99
C SER A 85 -5.32 7.25 -19.60
N SER A 86 -4.51 7.84 -20.48
CA SER A 86 -3.38 7.20 -21.14
C SER A 86 -2.21 6.87 -20.20
N HIS A 87 -2.19 7.44 -19.00
CA HIS A 87 -1.15 7.22 -18.00
C HIS A 87 -1.18 5.80 -17.41
N PHE A 88 -2.36 5.19 -17.36
CA PHE A 88 -2.50 3.81 -16.94
C PHE A 88 -2.54 2.91 -18.18
N ARG A 89 -1.66 1.91 -18.20
CA ARG A 89 -1.54 0.98 -19.32
C ARG A 89 -2.07 -0.39 -18.90
N PRO A 90 -3.32 -0.74 -19.22
CA PRO A 90 -3.86 -2.06 -18.91
C PRO A 90 -2.89 -3.15 -19.40
N ASN A 91 -2.62 -4.14 -18.56
CA ASN A 91 -1.76 -5.29 -18.89
C ASN A 91 -0.28 -4.99 -19.16
N ALA A 92 0.25 -3.83 -18.74
CA ALA A 92 1.68 -3.57 -18.80
C ALA A 92 2.47 -4.65 -18.04
N ALA A 93 3.44 -5.28 -18.71
CA ALA A 93 4.23 -6.37 -18.13
C ALA A 93 5.05 -5.89 -16.92
N GLU A 94 5.41 -4.61 -16.89
CA GLU A 94 6.13 -3.94 -15.81
C GLU A 94 5.34 -3.97 -14.49
N TYR A 95 4.00 -3.90 -14.54
CA TYR A 95 3.15 -3.97 -13.34
C TYR A 95 3.21 -5.34 -12.64
N ARG A 96 3.56 -6.42 -13.37
CA ARG A 96 3.70 -7.77 -12.79
C ARG A 96 4.93 -7.92 -11.90
N ARG A 97 5.88 -6.98 -11.99
CA ARG A 97 7.10 -6.97 -11.14
C ARG A 97 6.82 -6.48 -9.72
N PHE A 98 5.68 -5.82 -9.50
CA PHE A 98 5.28 -5.30 -8.20
C PHE A 98 4.27 -6.23 -7.53
N ASP A 99 4.38 -6.35 -6.21
CA ASP A 99 3.44 -7.11 -5.40
C ASP A 99 2.08 -6.40 -5.33
N LEU A 100 2.09 -5.07 -5.21
CA LEU A 100 0.89 -4.22 -5.12
C LEU A 100 0.86 -3.17 -6.23
N LEU A 101 -0.31 -2.94 -6.79
CA LEU A 101 -0.56 -1.90 -7.79
C LEU A 101 -1.61 -0.91 -7.28
N ALA A 102 -1.22 0.35 -7.21
CA ALA A 102 -2.07 1.44 -6.79
C ALA A 102 -2.17 2.52 -7.87
N VAL A 103 -3.27 3.25 -7.89
CA VAL A 103 -3.47 4.43 -8.75
C VAL A 103 -3.89 5.63 -7.91
N GLN A 104 -3.38 6.80 -8.27
CA GLN A 104 -3.75 8.08 -7.66
C GLN A 104 -4.41 8.97 -8.72
N PRO A 105 -5.74 8.92 -8.86
CA PRO A 105 -6.48 9.76 -9.80
C PRO A 105 -6.54 11.21 -9.32
N THR A 106 -6.31 12.17 -10.23
CA THR A 106 -6.39 13.61 -9.93
C THR A 106 -7.71 14.26 -10.34
N THR A 107 -8.54 13.57 -11.14
CA THR A 107 -9.83 14.10 -11.64
C THR A 107 -10.98 13.13 -11.36
N GLU A 108 -12.22 13.64 -11.31
CA GLU A 108 -13.42 12.82 -11.08
C GLU A 108 -13.58 11.71 -12.13
N LYS A 109 -13.33 12.03 -13.40
CA LYS A 109 -13.45 11.08 -14.52
C LYS A 109 -12.47 9.92 -14.34
N LEU A 110 -11.23 10.22 -13.94
CA LEU A 110 -10.22 9.19 -13.70
C LEU A 110 -10.54 8.39 -12.44
N PHE A 111 -11.02 9.03 -11.37
CA PHE A 111 -11.46 8.32 -10.17
C PHE A 111 -12.59 7.32 -10.49
N HIS A 112 -13.59 7.75 -11.26
CA HIS A 112 -14.68 6.89 -11.72
C HIS A 112 -14.17 5.72 -12.58
N ALA A 113 -13.25 5.99 -13.53
CA ALA A 113 -12.64 4.94 -14.34
C ALA A 113 -11.82 3.96 -13.49
N SER A 114 -11.06 4.43 -12.50
CA SER A 114 -10.32 3.57 -11.57
C SER A 114 -11.24 2.64 -10.79
N CYS A 115 -12.39 3.14 -10.35
CA CYS A 115 -13.36 2.35 -9.61
C CYS A 115 -13.98 1.22 -10.46
N LEU A 116 -14.25 1.46 -11.74
CA LEU A 116 -15.03 0.53 -12.58
C LEU A 116 -14.21 -0.31 -13.54
N LEU A 117 -13.11 0.23 -14.09
CA LEU A 117 -12.44 -0.33 -15.26
C LEU A 117 -11.04 -0.85 -14.96
N TYR A 118 -10.29 -0.18 -14.09
CA TYR A 118 -8.86 -0.51 -13.91
C TYR A 118 -8.68 -1.68 -12.97
N ASP A 119 -7.86 -2.64 -13.39
CA ASP A 119 -7.44 -3.79 -12.58
C ASP A 119 -6.28 -3.39 -11.66
N VAL A 120 -6.64 -2.87 -10.49
CA VAL A 120 -5.73 -2.30 -9.49
C VAL A 120 -6.14 -2.81 -8.11
N ASP A 121 -5.19 -2.81 -7.16
CA ASP A 121 -5.44 -3.30 -5.80
C ASP A 121 -5.91 -2.15 -4.89
N ILE A 122 -5.37 -0.94 -5.14
CA ILE A 122 -5.55 0.23 -4.27
C ILE A 122 -5.85 1.49 -5.11
N ILE A 123 -6.82 2.29 -4.66
CA ILE A 123 -7.07 3.64 -5.15
C ILE A 123 -6.65 4.63 -4.07
N CYS A 124 -5.59 5.37 -4.32
CA CYS A 124 -5.09 6.41 -3.42
C CYS A 124 -5.95 7.66 -3.52
N ILE A 125 -6.44 8.14 -2.38
CA ILE A 125 -7.12 9.43 -2.34
C ILE A 125 -6.10 10.54 -2.13
N LEU A 126 -6.18 11.58 -2.95
CA LEU A 126 -5.38 12.78 -2.75
C LEU A 126 -5.90 13.57 -1.54
N VAL A 127 -5.07 13.70 -0.52
CA VAL A 127 -5.44 14.28 0.79
C VAL A 127 -4.68 15.57 1.13
N THR A 128 -3.77 16.00 0.26
CA THR A 128 -2.90 17.17 0.47
C THR A 128 -3.56 18.48 0.05
N GLU A 129 -4.60 18.42 -0.77
CA GLU A 129 -5.33 19.57 -1.29
C GLU A 129 -6.84 19.32 -1.30
N LYS A 130 -7.62 20.38 -1.52
CA LYS A 130 -9.08 20.25 -1.67
C LYS A 130 -9.38 19.46 -2.94
N LEU A 131 -10.07 18.34 -2.80
CA LEU A 131 -10.50 17.57 -3.96
C LEU A 131 -11.45 18.41 -4.83
N PRO A 132 -11.27 18.43 -6.17
CA PRO A 132 -12.14 19.18 -7.06
C PRO A 132 -13.47 18.44 -7.35
N PHE A 133 -13.73 17.33 -6.67
CA PHE A 133 -14.91 16.48 -6.90
C PHE A 133 -15.37 15.80 -5.61
N PHE A 134 -16.59 15.25 -5.68
CA PHE A 134 -17.19 14.48 -4.59
C PHE A 134 -17.19 12.98 -4.93
N PHE A 135 -17.12 12.15 -3.90
CA PHE A 135 -17.21 10.71 -4.06
C PHE A 135 -18.67 10.29 -4.31
N LYS A 136 -18.93 9.71 -5.48
CA LYS A 136 -20.24 9.12 -5.79
C LYS A 136 -20.31 7.72 -5.22
N ARG A 137 -21.43 7.38 -4.57
CA ARG A 137 -21.63 6.05 -3.93
C ARG A 137 -21.55 4.88 -4.90
N ALA A 138 -22.14 5.00 -6.10
CA ALA A 138 -22.19 3.89 -7.06
C ALA A 138 -20.79 3.44 -7.52
N PRO A 139 -19.88 4.33 -7.97
CA PRO A 139 -18.49 3.95 -8.26
C PRO A 139 -17.75 3.38 -7.05
N VAL A 140 -17.90 3.99 -5.87
CA VAL A 140 -17.23 3.56 -4.65
C VAL A 140 -17.63 2.13 -4.27
N ASN A 141 -18.93 1.83 -4.30
CA ASN A 141 -19.43 0.48 -4.04
C ASN A 141 -18.97 -0.51 -5.11
N GLY A 142 -19.00 -0.12 -6.39
CA GLY A 142 -18.51 -0.97 -7.49
C GLY A 142 -17.04 -1.35 -7.33
N ALA A 143 -16.18 -0.43 -6.87
CA ALA A 143 -14.79 -0.73 -6.55
C ALA A 143 -14.67 -1.68 -5.36
N ALA A 144 -15.49 -1.45 -4.32
CA ALA A 144 -15.49 -2.29 -3.12
C ALA A 144 -15.93 -3.73 -3.41
N ASP A 145 -16.96 -3.91 -4.23
CA ASP A 145 -17.45 -5.24 -4.64
C ASP A 145 -16.42 -6.01 -5.47
N ARG A 146 -15.55 -5.30 -6.19
CA ARG A 146 -14.40 -5.87 -6.91
C ARG A 146 -13.22 -6.22 -6.00
N GLY A 147 -13.25 -5.84 -4.73
CA GLY A 147 -12.16 -6.06 -3.78
C GLY A 147 -11.07 -4.99 -3.80
N VAL A 148 -11.28 -3.87 -4.50
CA VAL A 148 -10.35 -2.72 -4.52
C VAL A 148 -10.51 -1.92 -3.22
N ALA A 149 -9.39 -1.53 -2.62
CA ALA A 149 -9.38 -0.71 -1.42
C ALA A 149 -9.09 0.77 -1.70
N PHE A 150 -9.68 1.65 -0.90
CA PHE A 150 -9.37 3.07 -0.89
C PHE A 150 -8.34 3.38 0.18
N GLU A 151 -7.30 4.11 -0.18
CA GLU A 151 -6.24 4.45 0.75
C GLU A 151 -6.28 5.91 1.18
N VAL A 152 -6.16 6.12 2.49
CA VAL A 152 -5.98 7.44 3.11
C VAL A 152 -4.63 7.46 3.81
N SER A 153 -3.70 8.27 3.29
CA SER A 153 -2.38 8.46 3.89
C SER A 153 -2.40 9.51 4.99
N TYR A 154 -1.95 9.19 6.21
CA TYR A 154 -2.03 10.13 7.33
C TYR A 154 -0.81 11.05 7.50
N SER A 155 0.36 10.76 6.89
CA SER A 155 1.58 11.57 7.13
C SER A 155 1.42 13.03 6.71
N ALA A 156 0.61 13.33 5.70
CA ALA A 156 0.30 14.72 5.30
C ALA A 156 -0.31 15.55 6.45
N ALA A 157 -1.17 14.93 7.27
CA ALA A 157 -1.80 15.57 8.42
C ALA A 157 -0.82 15.87 9.58
N ILE A 158 0.30 15.15 9.62
CA ILE A 158 1.37 15.36 10.61
C ILE A 158 2.28 16.51 10.18
N ARG A 159 2.64 16.57 8.89
CA ARG A 159 3.63 17.52 8.35
C ARG A 159 3.17 18.97 8.39
N ASP A 160 1.92 19.25 8.00
CA ASP A 160 1.42 20.62 7.87
C ASP A 160 -0.02 20.77 8.36
N SER A 161 -0.30 21.91 9.00
CA SER A 161 -1.61 22.22 9.58
C SER A 161 -2.70 22.51 8.54
N THR A 162 -2.33 22.99 7.35
CA THR A 162 -3.25 23.21 6.24
C THR A 162 -3.57 21.90 5.56
N MET A 163 -2.56 21.07 5.28
CA MET A 163 -2.75 19.70 4.76
C MET A 163 -3.62 18.86 5.70
N ARG A 164 -3.45 18.98 7.02
CA ARG A 164 -4.30 18.31 8.01
C ARG A 164 -5.79 18.58 7.81
N ARG A 165 -6.17 19.83 7.54
CA ARG A 165 -7.58 20.19 7.29
C ARG A 165 -8.12 19.48 6.06
N TYR A 166 -7.36 19.45 4.96
CA TYR A 166 -7.75 18.75 3.75
C TYR A 166 -7.79 17.24 3.93
N THR A 167 -6.81 16.66 4.65
CA THR A 167 -6.78 15.22 4.91
C THR A 167 -8.01 14.76 5.67
N ILE A 168 -8.38 15.46 6.75
CA ILE A 168 -9.57 15.13 7.53
C ILE A 168 -10.84 15.33 6.68
N ALA A 169 -10.98 16.46 5.99
CA ALA A 169 -12.17 16.75 5.19
C ALA A 169 -12.39 15.75 4.04
N ASN A 170 -11.33 15.43 3.29
CA ASN A 170 -11.42 14.48 2.19
C ASN A 170 -11.65 13.05 2.70
N ALA A 171 -11.03 12.66 3.82
CA ALA A 171 -11.25 11.35 4.41
C ALA A 171 -12.70 11.19 4.89
N VAL A 172 -13.24 12.18 5.61
CA VAL A 172 -14.66 12.16 6.05
C VAL A 172 -15.60 12.07 4.84
N SER A 173 -15.36 12.84 3.77
CA SER A 173 -16.16 12.77 2.55
C SER A 173 -16.12 11.38 1.89
N LEU A 174 -14.97 10.70 1.93
CA LEU A 174 -14.87 9.30 1.49
C LEU A 174 -15.70 8.39 2.38
N MET A 175 -15.60 8.53 3.70
CA MET A 175 -16.33 7.68 4.66
C MET A 175 -17.85 7.81 4.54
N GLU A 176 -18.37 8.99 4.23
CA GLU A 176 -19.80 9.20 3.95
C GLU A 176 -20.29 8.41 2.72
N SER A 177 -19.37 8.10 1.80
CA SER A 177 -19.64 7.38 0.57
C SER A 177 -19.43 5.87 0.70
N CYS A 178 -18.31 5.43 1.30
CA CYS A 178 -17.97 4.01 1.46
C CYS A 178 -18.55 3.37 2.73
N LYS A 179 -18.99 4.18 3.71
CA LYS A 179 -19.42 3.74 5.05
C LYS A 179 -18.36 2.88 5.75
N GLY A 180 -17.08 3.24 5.60
CA GLY A 180 -15.94 2.55 6.19
C GLY A 180 -15.53 1.24 5.52
N LYS A 181 -16.21 0.80 4.46
CA LYS A 181 -15.89 -0.44 3.76
C LYS A 181 -14.65 -0.27 2.86
N ASN A 182 -13.79 -1.28 2.90
CA ASN A 182 -12.59 -1.39 2.05
C ASN A 182 -11.70 -0.15 2.09
N VAL A 183 -11.53 0.47 3.25
CA VAL A 183 -10.58 1.56 3.45
C VAL A 183 -9.33 1.04 4.15
N ILE A 184 -8.16 1.49 3.70
CA ILE A 184 -6.88 1.26 4.36
C ILE A 184 -6.26 2.58 4.81
N LEU A 185 -5.62 2.54 5.97
CA LEU A 185 -4.83 3.65 6.49
C LEU A 185 -3.35 3.31 6.35
N SER A 186 -2.60 4.24 5.80
CA SER A 186 -1.16 4.08 5.55
C SER A 186 -0.41 5.34 5.96
N SER A 187 0.90 5.22 6.18
CA SER A 187 1.68 6.41 6.52
C SER A 187 1.88 7.32 5.29
N ALA A 188 2.38 6.76 4.18
CA ALA A 188 3.12 7.50 3.15
C ALA A 188 4.36 8.20 3.74
N GLY A 189 4.95 7.61 4.79
CA GLY A 189 6.09 8.16 5.50
C GLY A 189 7.35 8.20 4.65
N GLU A 190 8.04 9.33 4.67
CA GLU A 190 9.38 9.49 4.09
C GLU A 190 10.46 9.38 5.17
N ARG A 191 10.09 9.72 6.42
CA ARG A 191 10.99 9.72 7.57
C ARG A 191 10.45 8.84 8.67
N ALA A 192 11.33 8.19 9.43
CA ALA A 192 10.95 7.30 10.53
C ALA A 192 10.06 7.99 11.59
N LEU A 193 10.25 9.29 11.85
CA LEU A 193 9.47 10.06 12.82
C LEU A 193 8.01 10.32 12.39
N GLU A 194 7.65 10.03 11.14
CA GLU A 194 6.30 10.17 10.63
C GLU A 194 5.46 8.90 10.83
N LEU A 195 6.09 7.78 11.19
CA LEU A 195 5.41 6.54 11.51
C LEU A 195 4.75 6.62 12.88
N ARG A 196 3.62 5.93 13.02
CA ARG A 196 2.85 5.83 14.27
C ARG A 196 2.54 4.37 14.56
N GLY A 197 2.37 4.02 15.84
CA GLY A 197 1.99 2.67 16.21
C GLY A 197 0.63 2.29 15.61
N PRO A 198 0.36 1.01 15.32
CA PRO A 198 -0.89 0.60 14.68
C PRO A 198 -2.14 0.99 15.48
N TYR A 199 -2.07 1.01 16.81
CA TYR A 199 -3.15 1.47 17.66
C TYR A 199 -3.35 2.99 17.61
N ASP A 200 -2.27 3.77 17.48
CA ASP A 200 -2.38 5.21 17.27
C ASP A 200 -3.00 5.53 15.90
N VAL A 201 -2.63 4.76 14.87
CA VAL A 201 -3.25 4.87 13.54
C VAL A 201 -4.73 4.50 13.59
N THR A 202 -5.11 3.50 14.40
CA THR A 202 -6.52 3.16 14.64
C THR A 202 -7.28 4.34 15.25
N ASN A 203 -6.69 5.01 16.26
CA ASN A 203 -7.27 6.21 16.86
C ASN A 203 -7.38 7.38 15.86
N LEU A 204 -6.41 7.55 14.95
CA LEU A 204 -6.51 8.51 13.85
C LEU A 204 -7.66 8.15 12.89
N GLY A 205 -7.93 6.87 12.66
CA GLY A 205 -9.05 6.40 11.86
C GLY A 205 -10.40 6.91 12.37
N LEU A 206 -10.58 7.01 13.69
CA LEU A 206 -11.79 7.59 14.29
C LEU A 206 -11.98 9.06 13.90
N LEU A 207 -10.89 9.84 13.82
CA LEU A 207 -10.95 11.24 13.38
C LEU A 207 -11.34 11.37 11.90
N PHE A 208 -11.07 10.34 11.10
CA PHE A 208 -11.47 10.27 9.70
C PHE A 208 -12.92 9.80 9.50
N GLY A 209 -13.64 9.49 10.58
CA GLY A 209 -15.04 9.06 10.54
C GLY A 209 -15.25 7.55 10.42
N LEU A 210 -14.21 6.75 10.64
CA LEU A 210 -14.35 5.29 10.77
C LEU A 210 -14.92 4.93 12.15
N SER A 211 -15.64 3.82 12.23
CA SER A 211 -15.97 3.20 13.52
C SER A 211 -14.73 2.56 14.15
N ASP A 212 -14.73 2.30 15.46
CA ASP A 212 -13.60 1.63 16.14
C ASP A 212 -13.23 0.29 15.49
N LYS A 213 -14.27 -0.48 15.13
CA LYS A 213 -14.12 -1.74 14.41
C LYS A 213 -13.45 -1.52 13.04
N ASP A 214 -14.02 -0.63 12.22
CA ASP A 214 -13.53 -0.41 10.85
C ASP A 214 -12.13 0.21 10.84
N ALA A 215 -11.82 1.09 11.80
CA ALA A 215 -10.50 1.69 11.95
C ALA A 215 -9.43 0.63 12.26
N LYS A 216 -9.74 -0.33 13.12
CA LYS A 216 -8.83 -1.44 13.42
C LYS A 216 -8.69 -2.40 12.23
N GLU A 217 -9.78 -2.64 11.52
CA GLU A 217 -9.78 -3.48 10.31
C GLU A 217 -8.98 -2.82 9.17
N ALA A 218 -9.04 -1.49 9.04
CA ALA A 218 -8.33 -0.70 8.03
C ALA A 218 -6.81 -0.81 8.07
N VAL A 219 -6.23 -1.10 9.24
CA VAL A 219 -4.78 -1.35 9.40
C VAL A 219 -4.41 -2.84 9.48
N SER A 220 -5.41 -3.73 9.38
CA SER A 220 -5.23 -5.15 9.65
C SER A 220 -5.93 -6.07 8.64
N SER A 221 -7.20 -6.43 8.86
CA SER A 221 -7.91 -7.39 8.00
C SER A 221 -8.12 -6.85 6.59
N THR A 222 -8.45 -5.57 6.43
CA THR A 222 -8.63 -4.94 5.11
C THR A 222 -7.30 -4.94 4.34
N CYS A 223 -6.19 -4.60 5.00
CA CYS A 223 -4.85 -4.72 4.40
C CYS A 223 -4.55 -6.16 3.95
N ARG A 224 -4.94 -7.17 4.75
CA ARG A 224 -4.79 -8.57 4.36
C ARG A 224 -5.62 -8.92 3.12
N SER A 225 -6.86 -8.44 3.03
CA SER A 225 -7.71 -8.63 1.85
C SER A 225 -7.08 -8.01 0.59
N VAL A 226 -6.47 -6.83 0.71
CA VAL A 226 -5.73 -6.19 -0.39
C VAL A 226 -4.54 -7.04 -0.83
N LEU A 227 -3.77 -7.61 0.09
CA LEU A 227 -2.66 -8.50 -0.27
C LEU A 227 -3.15 -9.74 -1.03
N LEU A 228 -4.27 -10.33 -0.60
CA LEU A 228 -4.86 -11.50 -1.27
C LEU A 228 -5.38 -11.14 -2.67
N HIS A 229 -6.04 -9.98 -2.82
CA HIS A 229 -6.48 -9.47 -4.11
C HIS A 229 -5.29 -9.29 -5.07
N ALA A 230 -4.19 -8.76 -4.58
CA ALA A 230 -2.98 -8.58 -5.37
C ALA A 230 -2.33 -9.90 -5.78
N GLU A 231 -2.35 -10.92 -4.91
CA GLU A 231 -1.92 -12.28 -5.25
C GLU A 231 -2.81 -12.89 -6.36
N THR A 232 -4.12 -12.65 -6.33
CA THR A 232 -5.05 -13.10 -7.39
C THR A 232 -4.86 -12.38 -8.72
N ARG A 233 -4.42 -11.12 -8.71
CA ARG A 233 -4.06 -10.35 -9.91
C ARG A 233 -2.77 -10.84 -10.55
N ARG A 234 -1.79 -11.24 -9.73
CA ARG A 234 -0.50 -11.77 -10.22
C ARG A 234 -0.59 -13.19 -10.76
N THR A 235 -1.52 -13.96 -10.21
CA THR A 235 -1.79 -15.34 -10.63
C THR A 235 -2.96 -15.39 -11.63
N ALA A 236 -3.22 -16.55 -12.22
CA ALA A 236 -4.33 -16.71 -13.17
C ALA A 236 -5.66 -16.91 -12.43
N SER A 237 -6.08 -15.92 -11.64
CA SER A 237 -7.40 -15.79 -10.97
C SER A 237 -8.03 -17.12 -10.54
N GLY A 238 -7.33 -17.88 -9.69
CA GLY A 238 -7.80 -19.16 -9.15
C GLY A 238 -6.75 -20.28 -9.15
N ILE A 239 -5.66 -20.13 -9.92
CA ILE A 239 -4.57 -21.12 -9.97
C ILE A 239 -3.26 -20.48 -9.48
N ILE A 240 -2.72 -20.99 -8.38
CA ILE A 240 -1.41 -20.60 -7.84
C ILE A 240 -0.40 -21.68 -8.21
N TYR A 241 0.51 -21.38 -9.13
CA TYR A 241 1.63 -22.25 -9.46
C TYR A 241 2.83 -21.90 -8.59
N THR A 242 3.27 -22.84 -7.74
CA THR A 242 4.49 -22.72 -6.94
C THR A 242 5.46 -23.85 -7.26
N THR A 243 6.72 -23.51 -7.45
CA THR A 243 7.81 -24.48 -7.59
C THR A 243 8.51 -24.60 -6.24
N LYS A 244 8.37 -25.77 -5.59
CA LYS A 244 9.16 -26.09 -4.40
C LYS A 244 10.51 -26.63 -4.84
N ASN A 245 11.53 -25.80 -4.81
CA ASN A 245 12.90 -26.28 -5.00
C ASN A 245 13.39 -26.83 -3.65
N CYS A 246 13.53 -28.16 -3.54
CA CYS A 246 14.21 -28.78 -2.40
C CYS A 246 15.73 -28.65 -2.61
N SER A 247 16.31 -27.51 -2.25
CA SER A 247 17.76 -27.38 -2.08
C SER A 247 18.08 -27.39 -0.59
N ASP A 248 18.04 -28.58 0.01
CA ASP A 248 18.64 -28.94 1.30
C ASP A 248 18.75 -30.47 1.35
N GLN A 249 19.64 -31.03 0.52
CA GLN A 249 20.32 -32.27 0.88
C GLN A 249 21.64 -31.84 1.50
N GLN A 250 21.67 -31.77 2.82
CA GLN A 250 22.93 -31.79 3.56
C GLN A 250 23.64 -33.09 3.18
N GLU A 251 24.80 -32.97 2.52
CA GLU A 251 25.78 -34.04 2.41
C GLU A 251 26.04 -34.56 3.83
N ALA A 252 25.65 -35.81 4.09
CA ALA A 252 26.09 -36.52 5.28
C ALA A 252 27.61 -36.71 5.18
N PRO A 253 28.38 -36.56 6.26
CA PRO A 253 29.81 -36.87 6.23
C PRO A 253 29.97 -38.37 5.96
N GLU A 254 30.75 -38.72 4.96
CA GLU A 254 31.22 -40.10 4.76
C GLU A 254 31.97 -40.53 6.03
N CYS A 255 31.44 -41.55 6.72
CA CYS A 255 32.15 -42.21 7.81
C CYS A 255 33.36 -42.93 7.23
N GLU A 256 34.54 -42.58 7.74
CA GLU A 256 35.82 -43.26 7.51
C GLU A 256 35.72 -44.76 7.88
N HIS A 257 36.25 -45.61 6.99
CA HIS A 257 36.77 -46.95 7.31
C HIS A 257 38.09 -47.18 6.58
#